data_AF-A0A139BSZ7-F1
#
_entry.id   AF-A0A139BSZ7-F1
#
_cell.length_a   1.000
_cell.length_b   1.000
_cell.length_c   1.000
_cell.angle_alpha   90.00
_cell.angle_beta   90.00
_cell.angle_gamma   90.00
#
_symmetry.space_group_name_H-M   'P 1'
#
loop_
_entity.id
_entity.type
_entity.pdbx_description
1 polymer ?
#
loop_
_entity_poly.entity_id
_entity_poly.type
_entity_poly.pdbx_seq_one_letter_code
_entity_poly.pdbx_strand_id
1 'polypeptide(L)'
;MFGFRAEYEYAVLVTNTDYEILSLGQLYRDRADAENVFDELKNQWGWGGFTTHDLHRCQLAARAVALIYNWWSLYVRLANPQAHREAITSRPWLMSSVGCRTEHAGQTTITLTGLHADFAKARAALMRVSALLHILEQREHRFWANVNSHSEGT
;
A
#
# COMPACT_ATOMS: atom_id res chain seq x y z
N MET A 1 24.20 5.83 -51.44
CA MET A 1 23.47 6.90 -50.73
C MET A 1 22.41 6.23 -49.87
N PHE A 2 22.73 5.88 -48.61
CA PHE A 2 21.78 5.30 -47.66
C PHE A 2 21.22 6.44 -46.80
N GLY A 3 19.96 6.80 -47.02
CA GLY A 3 19.28 7.80 -46.22
C GLY A 3 18.92 7.24 -44.85
N PHE A 4 19.46 7.82 -43.79
CA PHE A 4 18.95 7.64 -42.43
C PHE A 4 17.53 8.21 -42.39
N ARG A 5 16.51 7.34 -42.40
CA ARG A 5 15.16 7.74 -42.00
C ARG A 5 15.21 7.84 -40.48
N ALA A 6 15.18 9.06 -39.95
CA ALA A 6 14.86 9.26 -38.54
C ALA A 6 13.42 8.75 -38.34
N GLU A 7 13.28 7.58 -37.71
CA GLU A 7 11.98 7.07 -37.31
C GLU A 7 11.51 7.93 -36.14
N TYR A 8 10.63 8.89 -36.44
CA TYR A 8 10.00 9.71 -35.42
C TYR A 8 8.96 8.85 -34.70
N GLU A 9 9.15 8.63 -33.41
CA GLU A 9 8.16 8.00 -32.54
C GLU A 9 7.15 9.08 -32.12
N TYR A 10 5.90 8.93 -32.55
CA TYR A 10 4.82 9.85 -32.21
C TYR A 10 4.01 9.26 -31.06
N ALA A 11 3.87 10.00 -29.97
CA ALA A 11 2.95 9.67 -28.87
C ALA A 11 1.71 10.57 -28.95
N VAL A 12 0.52 9.96 -28.98
CA VAL A 12 -0.76 10.68 -28.99
C VAL A 12 -1.44 10.47 -27.65
N LEU A 13 -1.72 11.55 -26.92
CA LEU A 13 -2.48 11.53 -25.68
C LEU A 13 -3.87 12.10 -25.93
N VAL A 14 -4.90 11.33 -25.58
CA VAL A 14 -6.30 11.76 -25.64
C VAL A 14 -6.80 11.88 -24.21
N THR A 15 -7.38 13.01 -23.85
CA THR A 15 -7.86 13.29 -22.48
C THR A 15 -9.17 14.05 -22.51
N ASN A 16 -9.98 13.88 -21.47
CA ASN A 16 -11.19 14.64 -21.19
C ASN A 16 -11.01 15.62 -20.01
N THR A 17 -9.76 15.83 -19.57
CA THR A 17 -9.42 16.72 -18.44
C THR A 17 -8.85 18.04 -18.94
N ASP A 18 -9.12 19.12 -18.19
CA ASP A 18 -8.66 20.48 -18.51
C ASP A 18 -7.23 20.77 -17.99
N TYR A 19 -6.45 19.73 -17.71
CA TYR A 19 -5.10 19.89 -17.16
C TYR A 19 -4.11 20.42 -18.18
N GLU A 20 -3.10 21.15 -17.69
CA GLU A 20 -1.99 21.62 -18.50
C GLU A 20 -1.22 20.44 -19.12
N ILE A 21 -0.60 20.66 -20.28
CA ILE A 21 0.12 19.63 -21.01
C ILE A 21 1.28 19.01 -20.22
N LEU A 22 1.95 19.79 -19.36
CA LEU A 22 3.00 19.29 -18.48
C LEU A 22 2.44 18.36 -17.40
N SER A 23 1.28 18.70 -16.84
CA SER A 23 0.58 17.85 -15.88
C SER A 23 0.09 16.56 -16.53
N LEU A 24 -0.46 16.62 -17.74
CA LEU A 24 -0.85 15.44 -18.52
C LEU A 24 0.35 14.54 -18.84
N GLY A 25 1.48 15.14 -19.23
CA GLY A 25 2.73 14.43 -19.48
C GLY A 25 3.31 13.78 -18.22
N GLN A 26 3.13 14.39 -17.04
CA GLN A 26 3.49 13.75 -15.78
C GLN A 26 2.53 12.59 -15.44
N LEU A 27 1.21 12.79 -15.53
CA LEU A 27 0.21 11.75 -15.27
C LEU A 27 0.42 10.52 -16.16
N TYR A 28 0.76 10.72 -17.44
CA TYR A 28 1.04 9.62 -18.36
C TYR A 28 2.34 8.90 -18.02
N ARG A 29 3.35 9.60 -17.50
CA ARG A 29 4.57 8.97 -16.97
C ARG A 29 4.29 8.18 -15.70
N ASP A 30 3.52 8.74 -14.77
CA ASP A 30 3.13 8.07 -13.52
C ASP A 30 2.26 6.83 -13.78
N ARG A 31 1.58 6.74 -14.93
CA ARG A 31 0.91 5.49 -15.37
C ARG A 31 1.89 4.32 -15.48
N ALA A 32 3.13 4.56 -15.91
CA ALA A 32 4.14 3.51 -16.02
C ALA A 32 4.52 2.93 -14.65
N ASP A 33 4.41 3.71 -13.56
CA ASP A 33 4.63 3.19 -12.21
C ASP A 33 3.59 2.12 -11.82
N ALA A 34 2.40 2.15 -12.42
CA ALA A 34 1.39 1.10 -12.22
C ALA A 34 1.84 -0.26 -12.81
N GLU A 35 2.69 -0.28 -13.83
CA GLU A 35 3.26 -1.54 -14.34
C GLU A 35 4.17 -2.21 -13.31
N ASN A 36 4.91 -1.41 -12.54
CA ASN A 36 5.77 -1.94 -11.48
C ASN A 36 4.95 -2.67 -10.41
N VAL A 37 3.79 -2.10 -10.04
CA VAL A 37 2.83 -2.73 -9.12
C VAL A 37 2.31 -4.07 -9.66
N PHE A 38 2.01 -4.15 -10.96
CA PHE A 38 1.54 -5.40 -11.56
C PHE A 38 2.64 -6.46 -11.66
N ASP A 39 3.88 -6.06 -11.96
CA ASP A 39 5.02 -6.97 -11.98
C ASP A 39 5.30 -7.52 -10.58
N GLU A 40 5.26 -6.65 -9.58
CA GLU A 40 5.40 -7.01 -8.17
C GLU A 40 4.31 -8.00 -7.72
N LEU A 41 3.05 -7.73 -8.08
CA LEU A 41 1.91 -8.60 -7.76
C LEU A 41 2.10 -10.01 -8.38
N LYS A 42 2.65 -10.09 -9.58
CA LYS A 42 2.94 -11.38 -10.24
C LYS A 42 4.12 -12.09 -9.59
N ASN A 43 5.26 -11.41 -9.43
CA ASN A 43 6.54 -12.02 -9.09
C ASN A 43 6.75 -12.20 -7.58
N GLN A 44 6.25 -11.28 -6.76
CA GLN A 44 6.47 -11.29 -5.30
C GLN A 44 5.25 -11.76 -4.50
N TRP A 45 4.05 -11.72 -5.10
CA TRP A 45 2.80 -12.13 -4.44
C TRP A 45 2.17 -13.36 -5.07
N GLY A 46 2.70 -13.88 -6.18
CA GLY A 46 2.26 -15.12 -6.78
C GLY A 46 0.82 -15.07 -7.30
N TRP A 47 0.39 -13.92 -7.83
CA TRP A 47 -0.99 -13.69 -8.28
C TRP A 47 -1.48 -14.71 -9.33
N GLY A 48 -0.57 -15.27 -10.12
CA GLY A 48 -0.84 -16.35 -11.07
C GLY A 48 -0.35 -17.74 -10.62
N GLY A 49 0.12 -17.88 -9.37
CA GLY A 49 0.74 -19.12 -8.87
C GLY A 49 -0.24 -20.21 -8.45
N PHE A 50 -1.53 -19.89 -8.33
CA PHE A 50 -2.59 -20.86 -8.01
C PHE A 50 -3.53 -21.05 -9.20
N THR A 51 -3.41 -22.20 -9.87
CA THR A 51 -4.21 -22.55 -11.04
C THR A 51 -4.85 -23.91 -10.86
N THR A 52 -6.16 -23.99 -11.07
CA THR A 52 -6.93 -25.24 -11.12
C THR A 52 -7.84 -25.22 -12.34
N HIS A 53 -8.41 -26.36 -12.72
CA HIS A 53 -9.42 -26.41 -13.80
C HIS A 53 -10.69 -25.61 -13.48
N ASP A 54 -10.97 -25.32 -12.21
CA ASP A 54 -12.08 -24.48 -11.78
C ASP A 54 -11.66 -23.00 -11.75
N LEU A 55 -12.26 -22.21 -12.65
CA LEU A 55 -11.98 -20.78 -12.77
C LEU A 55 -12.42 -19.99 -11.53
N HIS A 56 -13.48 -20.42 -10.84
CA HIS A 56 -14.02 -19.68 -9.69
C HIS A 56 -13.03 -19.66 -8.52
N ARG A 57 -12.38 -20.79 -8.26
CA ARG A 57 -11.35 -20.92 -7.21
C ARG A 57 -10.10 -20.10 -7.54
N CYS A 58 -9.70 -20.08 -8.81
CA CYS A 58 -8.59 -19.25 -9.27
C CYS A 58 -8.89 -17.76 -9.08
N GLN A 59 -10.11 -17.31 -9.42
CA GLN A 59 -10.53 -15.92 -9.22
C GLN A 59 -10.58 -15.54 -7.75
N LEU A 60 -11.07 -16.42 -6.88
CA LEU A 60 -11.09 -16.19 -5.44
C LEU A 60 -9.67 -16.02 -4.88
N ALA A 61 -8.76 -16.92 -5.25
CA ALA A 61 -7.35 -16.83 -4.85
C ALA A 61 -6.70 -15.52 -5.36
N ALA A 62 -6.89 -15.20 -6.64
CA ALA A 62 -6.36 -13.98 -7.25
C ALA A 62 -6.89 -12.70 -6.57
N ARG A 63 -8.17 -12.66 -6.19
CA ARG A 63 -8.77 -11.54 -5.45
C ARG A 63 -8.25 -11.45 -4.02
N ALA A 64 -8.08 -12.58 -3.34
CA ALA A 64 -7.51 -12.62 -2.00
C ALA A 64 -6.08 -12.07 -2.00
N VAL A 65 -5.25 -12.48 -2.97
CA VAL A 65 -3.89 -11.95 -3.14
C VAL A 65 -3.92 -10.44 -3.39
N ALA A 66 -4.80 -9.94 -4.28
CA ALA A 66 -4.93 -8.51 -4.56
C ALA A 66 -5.35 -7.71 -3.32
N LEU A 67 -6.26 -8.24 -2.49
CA LEU A 67 -6.68 -7.60 -1.25
C LEU A 67 -5.53 -7.50 -0.24
N ILE A 68 -4.79 -8.61 -0.04
CA ILE A 68 -3.63 -8.63 0.86
C ILE A 68 -2.55 -7.65 0.38
N TYR A 69 -2.30 -7.60 -0.94
CA TYR A 69 -1.39 -6.62 -1.53
C TYR A 69 -1.82 -5.17 -1.24
N ASN A 70 -3.12 -4.88 -1.38
CA ASN A 70 -3.65 -3.55 -1.13
C ASN A 70 -3.47 -3.14 0.34
N TRP A 71 -3.81 -4.03 1.28
CA TRP A 71 -3.58 -3.80 2.72
C TRP A 71 -2.10 -3.59 3.04
N TRP A 72 -1.22 -4.40 2.46
CA TRP A 72 0.22 -4.25 2.62
C TRP A 72 0.71 -2.90 2.09
N SER A 73 0.27 -2.50 0.90
CA SER A 73 0.65 -1.23 0.27
C SER A 73 0.23 -0.02 1.09
N LEU A 74 -0.99 -0.04 1.66
CA LEU A 74 -1.47 1.00 2.57
C LEU A 74 -0.64 1.05 3.85
N TYR A 75 -0.35 -0.10 4.43
CA TYR A 75 0.47 -0.22 5.63
C TYR A 75 1.89 0.33 5.42
N VAL A 76 2.54 -0.01 4.31
CA VAL A 76 3.88 0.50 3.97
C VAL A 76 3.85 2.00 3.74
N ARG A 77 2.82 2.55 3.07
CA ARG A 77 2.65 4.00 2.89
C ARG A 77 2.46 4.73 4.21
N LEU A 78 1.76 4.11 5.17
CA LEU A 78 1.60 4.67 6.51
C LEU A 78 2.92 4.66 7.29
N ALA A 79 3.73 3.61 7.12
CA ALA A 79 5.04 3.48 7.75
C ALA A 79 6.11 4.40 7.14
N ASN A 80 6.04 4.67 5.83
CA ASN A 80 6.95 5.55 5.10
C ASN A 80 6.20 6.39 4.05
N PRO A 81 5.67 7.56 4.44
CA PRO A 81 4.85 8.39 3.56
C PRO A 81 5.63 9.08 2.43
N GLN A 82 6.96 9.14 2.51
CA GLN A 82 7.79 9.86 1.54
C GLN A 82 8.18 9.04 0.31
N ALA A 83 8.09 7.70 0.36
CA ALA A 83 8.49 6.87 -0.77
C ALA A 83 7.70 5.56 -0.82
N HIS A 84 7.20 5.22 -2.01
CA HIS A 84 6.69 3.88 -2.30
C HIS A 84 7.84 2.87 -2.15
N ARG A 85 7.62 1.80 -1.39
CA ARG A 85 8.58 0.71 -1.24
C ARG A 85 7.94 -0.59 -1.69
N GLU A 86 8.62 -1.27 -2.60
CA GLU A 86 8.25 -2.59 -3.10
C GLU A 86 8.23 -3.63 -1.96
N ALA A 87 7.43 -4.69 -2.11
CA ALA A 87 7.30 -5.78 -1.16
C ALA A 87 8.63 -6.49 -0.90
N ILE A 88 9.49 -6.60 -1.90
CA ILE A 88 10.79 -7.29 -1.75
C ILE A 88 11.72 -6.57 -0.77
N THR A 89 11.66 -5.24 -0.69
CA THR A 89 12.46 -4.44 0.25
C THR A 89 11.71 -4.15 1.54
N SER A 90 10.40 -3.96 1.47
CA SER A 90 9.57 -3.64 2.64
C SER A 90 9.30 -4.84 3.55
N ARG A 91 9.10 -6.07 3.01
CA ARG A 91 8.80 -7.27 3.82
C ARG A 91 9.97 -7.67 4.73
N PRO A 92 11.22 -7.83 4.26
CA PRO A 92 12.33 -8.18 5.15
C PRO A 92 12.54 -7.12 6.23
N TRP A 93 12.31 -5.84 5.90
CA TRP A 93 12.49 -4.75 6.85
C TRP A 93 11.38 -4.70 7.91
N LEU A 94 10.10 -4.80 7.52
CA LEU A 94 8.94 -4.72 8.44
C LEU A 94 8.61 -6.04 9.14
N MET A 95 9.00 -7.18 8.57
CA MET A 95 8.76 -8.53 9.13
C MET A 95 10.03 -9.15 9.75
N SER A 96 11.13 -8.39 9.88
CA SER A 96 12.36 -8.85 10.59
C SER A 96 12.19 -8.98 12.11
N SER A 97 11.00 -8.67 12.64
CA SER A 97 10.73 -8.72 14.07
C SER A 97 9.62 -9.70 14.40
N VAL A 98 9.88 -10.53 15.40
CA VAL A 98 8.85 -11.37 16.02
C VAL A 98 8.16 -10.52 17.08
N GLY A 99 6.84 -10.37 16.96
CA GLY A 99 6.01 -9.71 17.95
C GLY A 99 5.40 -10.72 18.92
N CYS A 100 5.68 -10.57 20.21
CA CYS A 100 4.96 -11.27 21.27
C CYS A 100 3.85 -10.36 21.79
N ARG A 101 2.59 -10.80 21.65
CA ARG A 101 1.44 -10.13 22.25
C ARG A 101 1.20 -10.73 23.63
N THR A 102 1.31 -9.92 24.67
CA THR A 102 0.93 -10.29 26.05
C THR A 102 -0.25 -9.46 26.48
N GLU A 103 -1.26 -10.11 27.04
CA GLU A 103 -2.45 -9.47 27.60
C GLU A 103 -2.37 -9.63 29.11
N HIS A 104 -2.24 -8.51 29.82
CA HIS A 104 -2.19 -8.52 31.27
C HIS A 104 -2.97 -7.32 31.82
N ALA A 105 -3.85 -7.57 32.79
CA ALA A 105 -4.66 -6.54 33.46
C ALA A 105 -5.46 -5.61 32.50
N GLY A 106 -6.01 -6.16 31.42
CA GLY A 106 -6.76 -5.38 30.41
C GLY A 106 -5.89 -4.54 29.48
N GLN A 107 -4.57 -4.60 29.60
CA GLN A 107 -3.62 -3.94 28.71
C GLN A 107 -2.99 -4.96 27.76
N THR A 108 -3.12 -4.71 26.47
CA THR A 108 -2.44 -5.49 25.42
C THR A 108 -1.08 -4.85 25.14
N THR A 109 -0.01 -5.55 25.49
CA THR A 109 1.36 -5.13 25.22
C THR A 109 1.93 -5.96 24.07
N ILE A 110 2.46 -5.31 23.04
CA ILE A 110 3.14 -5.98 21.93
C ILE A 110 4.64 -5.73 22.07
N THR A 111 5.39 -6.77 22.44
CA THR A 111 6.86 -6.74 22.52
C THR A 111 7.43 -7.18 21.18
N LEU A 112 8.09 -6.27 20.48
CA LEU A 112 8.74 -6.55 19.20
C LEU A 112 10.23 -6.82 19.41
N THR A 113 10.69 -8.02 19.07
CA THR A 113 12.11 -8.39 19.09
C THR A 113 12.65 -8.36 17.66
N GLY A 114 13.52 -7.41 17.37
CA GLY A 114 14.17 -7.28 16.06
C GLY A 114 15.43 -8.12 15.94
N LEU A 115 15.56 -8.89 14.87
CA LEU A 115 16.75 -9.69 14.57
C LEU A 115 17.78 -8.95 13.69
N HIS A 116 17.49 -7.71 13.27
CA HIS A 116 18.29 -6.98 12.27
C HIS A 116 18.79 -5.61 12.78
N ALA A 117 20.00 -5.23 12.37
CA ALA A 117 20.65 -3.94 12.68
C ALA A 117 19.79 -2.67 12.40
N ASP A 118 18.87 -2.68 11.43
CA ASP A 118 18.01 -1.54 11.09
C ASP A 118 16.67 -1.52 11.86
N PHE A 119 16.52 -2.36 12.89
CA PHE A 119 15.29 -2.49 13.68
C PHE A 119 14.85 -1.18 14.35
N ALA A 120 15.79 -0.31 14.72
CA ALA A 120 15.45 1.00 15.29
C ALA A 120 14.59 1.85 14.35
N LYS A 121 14.88 1.81 13.03
CA LYS A 121 14.09 2.53 12.01
C LYS A 121 12.72 1.89 11.80
N ALA A 122 12.66 0.56 11.80
CA ALA A 122 11.40 -0.18 11.69
C ALA A 122 10.50 0.10 12.91
N ARG A 123 11.06 0.07 14.13
CA ARG A 123 10.35 0.44 15.36
C ARG A 123 9.79 1.86 15.32
N ALA A 124 10.58 2.84 14.86
CA ALA A 124 10.10 4.21 14.72
C ALA A 124 8.95 4.34 13.70
N ALA A 125 8.99 3.57 12.61
CA ALA A 125 7.89 3.52 11.65
C ALA A 125 6.63 2.88 12.27
N LEU A 126 6.77 1.76 12.98
CA LEU A 126 5.67 1.07 13.66
C LEU A 126 5.01 1.93 14.74
N MET A 127 5.80 2.63 15.54
CA MET A 127 5.29 3.55 16.56
C MET A 127 4.50 4.71 15.95
N ARG A 128 4.95 5.24 14.80
CA ARG A 128 4.20 6.28 14.06
C ARG A 128 2.87 5.75 13.53
N VAL A 129 2.87 4.56 12.94
CA VAL A 129 1.65 3.87 12.48
C VAL A 129 0.67 3.69 13.64
N SER A 130 1.13 3.16 14.76
CA SER A 130 0.31 2.93 15.96
C SER A 130 -0.28 4.22 16.51
N ALA A 131 0.52 5.28 16.62
CA ALA A 131 0.03 6.58 17.07
C ALA A 131 -1.05 7.15 16.14
N LEU A 132 -0.87 7.03 14.82
CA LEU A 132 -1.84 7.53 13.85
C LEU A 132 -3.16 6.75 13.91
N LEU A 133 -3.10 5.42 14.02
CA LEU A 133 -4.29 4.59 14.19
C LEU A 133 -5.06 4.95 15.47
N HIS A 134 -4.36 5.20 16.57
CA HIS A 134 -5.02 5.59 17.81
C HIS A 134 -5.68 6.99 17.71
N ILE A 135 -5.08 7.92 16.97
CA ILE A 135 -5.72 9.21 16.68
C ILE A 135 -6.99 9.03 15.85
N LEU A 136 -6.98 8.13 14.86
CA LEU A 136 -8.16 7.86 14.03
C LEU A 136 -9.30 7.24 14.84
N GLU A 137 -9.00 6.26 15.69
CA GLU A 137 -9.95 5.65 16.62
C GLU A 137 -10.60 6.71 17.54
N GLN A 138 -9.79 7.59 18.15
CA GLN A 138 -10.31 8.67 19.00
C GLN A 138 -11.18 9.65 18.22
N ARG A 139 -10.83 9.95 16.96
CA ARG A 139 -11.63 10.84 16.10
C ARG A 139 -12.95 10.21 15.72
N GLU A 140 -12.97 8.92 15.44
CA GLU A 140 -14.20 8.16 15.18
C GLU A 140 -15.14 8.22 16.40
N HIS A 141 -14.65 7.89 17.59
CA HIS A 141 -15.46 7.97 18.81
C HIS A 141 -16.01 9.37 19.05
N ARG A 142 -15.20 10.41 18.83
CA ARG A 142 -15.63 11.82 18.95
C ARG A 142 -16.67 12.21 17.90
N PHE A 143 -16.51 11.74 16.66
CA PHE A 143 -17.45 11.98 15.58
C PHE A 143 -18.82 11.40 15.90
N TRP A 144 -18.88 10.13 16.30
CA TRP A 144 -20.15 9.48 16.66
C TRP A 144 -20.79 10.07 17.92
N ALA A 145 -19.99 10.49 18.91
CA ALA A 145 -20.51 11.19 20.08
C ALA A 145 -21.17 12.54 19.71
N ASN A 146 -20.59 13.27 18.75
CA ASN A 146 -21.17 14.53 18.26
C ASN A 146 -22.42 14.32 17.40
N VAL A 147 -22.49 13.24 16.61
CA VAL A 147 -23.69 12.92 15.83
C VAL A 147 -24.87 12.59 16.75
N ASN A 148 -24.63 11.79 17.79
CA ASN A 148 -25.69 11.37 18.72
C ASN A 148 -26.21 12.51 19.60
N SER A 149 -25.36 13.49 19.95
CA SER A 149 -25.79 14.66 20.73
C SER A 149 -26.68 15.64 19.94
N HIS A 150 -26.60 15.63 18.60
CA HIS A 150 -27.47 16.44 17.75
C HIS A 150 -28.84 15.78 17.48
N SER A 151 -28.96 14.46 17.66
CA SER A 151 -30.24 13.74 17.50
C SER A 151 -31.15 13.75 18.74
N GLU A 152 -30.62 14.05 19.93
CA GLU A 152 -31.41 14.12 21.17
C GLU A 152 -31.96 15.54 21.46
N GLY A 153 -31.64 16.53 20.61
CA GLY A 153 -31.99 17.95 20.77
C GLY A 153 -33.17 18.46 19.91
N THR A 154 -33.90 17.58 19.24
CA THR A 154 -35.12 17.88 18.46
C THR A 154 -36.25 16.96 18.86
#